data_AF-A0A089P8W7-F1
#
_entry.id   AF-A0A089P8W7-F1
#
_cell.length_a   1.000
_cell.length_b   1.000
_cell.length_c   1.000
_cell.angle_alpha   90.00
_cell.angle_beta   90.00
_cell.angle_gamma   90.00
#
_symmetry.space_group_name_H-M   'P 1'
#
loop_
_entity.id
_entity.type
_entity.pdbx_description
1 polymer ?
#
loop_
_entity_poly.entity_id
_entity_poly.type
_entity_poly.pdbx_seq_one_letter_code
_entity_poly.pdbx_strand_id
1 'polypeptide(L)'
;MNAPVYDELYRVLFIIGLILFIGMTALVIYSLIQFRRRPGESGDGIDLEGNISLEIFWTAVPAIVVLFVGLYSYDIYDRMGGMQPLMHDHSGQMDNQAERVWGGIGSGPIESSSEKNSLSLPIELTAMQFAFIFHYPKGDIISGELHVPVGREVSLKMESKDVIHAFWVPQFRLKQDVIPGQPTILNFTPTKAGNFPIVCAELCGPYHGGMRSNVIVDEQEDFDTWLKENSKESI
;
A
#
# COMPACT_ATOMS: atom_id res chain seq x y z
N MET A 1 9.88 6.59 -4.34
CA MET A 1 9.25 5.46 -3.60
C MET A 1 8.45 6.00 -2.43
N ASN A 2 7.19 5.57 -2.28
CA ASN A 2 6.32 6.03 -1.18
C ASN A 2 6.65 5.38 0.17
N ALA A 3 7.50 4.34 0.20
CA ALA A 3 7.84 3.59 1.41
C ALA A 3 8.28 4.45 2.62
N PRO A 4 9.14 5.47 2.49
CA PRO A 4 9.50 6.32 3.62
C PRO A 4 8.32 7.12 4.18
N VAL A 5 7.36 7.49 3.33
CA VAL A 5 6.14 8.21 3.73
C VAL A 5 5.25 7.28 4.57
N TYR A 6 5.09 6.02 4.15
CA TYR A 6 4.41 5.01 4.97
C TYR A 6 5.12 4.80 6.31
N ASP A 7 6.45 4.70 6.31
CA ASP A 7 7.23 4.49 7.54
C ASP A 7 7.08 5.65 8.54
N GLU A 8 6.91 6.89 8.05
CA GLU A 8 6.64 8.05 8.89
C GLU A 8 5.31 7.90 9.64
N LEU A 9 4.25 7.53 8.92
CA LEU A 9 2.93 7.27 9.49
C LEU A 9 3.00 6.17 10.55
N TYR A 10 3.58 5.02 10.21
CA TYR A 10 3.71 3.91 11.15
C TYR A 10 4.52 4.27 12.39
N ARG A 11 5.59 5.04 12.24
CA ARG A 11 6.40 5.49 13.39
C ARG A 11 5.59 6.35 14.36
N VAL A 12 4.79 7.29 13.85
CA VAL A 12 3.93 8.14 14.69
C VAL A 12 2.87 7.30 15.41
N LEU A 13 2.18 6.43 14.67
CA LEU A 13 1.17 5.53 15.25
C LEU A 13 1.76 4.62 16.32
N PHE A 14 2.94 4.06 16.08
CA PHE A 14 3.62 3.17 17.02
C PHE A 14 4.03 3.90 18.30
N ILE A 15 4.55 5.13 18.21
CA ILE A 15 4.93 5.92 19.39
C ILE A 15 3.70 6.25 20.25
N ILE A 16 2.61 6.71 19.62
CA ILE A 16 1.35 7.00 20.33
C ILE A 16 0.82 5.73 20.99
N GLY A 17 0.75 4.63 20.25
CA GLY A 17 0.31 3.33 20.76
C GLY A 17 1.15 2.82 21.91
N LEU A 18 2.48 2.97 21.84
CA LEU A 18 3.40 2.56 22.90
C LEU A 18 3.21 3.38 24.18
N ILE A 19 3.05 4.70 24.07
CA ILE A 19 2.79 5.58 25.22
C ILE A 19 1.49 5.19 25.91
N LEU A 20 0.41 5.01 25.14
CA LEU A 20 -0.89 4.61 25.67
C LEU A 20 -0.84 3.20 26.29
N PHE A 21 -0.18 2.25 25.65
CA PHE A 21 -0.02 0.89 26.14
C PHE A 21 0.75 0.85 27.46
N ILE A 22 1.90 1.54 27.54
CA ILE A 22 2.69 1.62 28.77
C ILE A 22 1.90 2.33 29.87
N GLY A 23 1.25 3.46 29.56
CA GLY A 23 0.46 4.21 30.53
C GLY A 23 -0.69 3.40 31.12
N MET A 24 -1.47 2.73 30.27
CA MET A 24 -2.59 1.90 30.70
C MET A 24 -2.11 0.68 31.49
N THR A 25 -1.08 -0.01 30.99
CA THR A 25 -0.52 -1.20 31.63
C THR A 25 0.09 -0.85 33.00
N ALA A 26 0.82 0.26 33.09
CA ALA A 26 1.38 0.73 34.36
C ALA A 26 0.27 1.07 35.37
N LEU A 27 -0.82 1.72 34.94
CA LEU A 27 -1.95 2.02 35.79
C LEU A 27 -2.65 0.75 36.30
N VAL A 28 -2.86 -0.23 35.42
CA VAL A 28 -3.43 -1.54 35.80
C VAL A 28 -2.51 -2.29 36.75
N ILE A 29 -1.21 -2.37 36.46
CA ILE A 29 -0.22 -3.02 37.34
C ILE A 29 -0.16 -2.32 38.70
N TYR A 30 -0.12 -0.99 38.71
CA TYR A 30 -0.17 -0.21 39.94
C TYR A 30 -1.42 -0.55 40.75
N SER A 31 -2.59 -0.59 40.10
CA SER A 31 -3.85 -0.95 40.75
C SER A 31 -3.81 -2.36 41.36
N LEU A 32 -3.30 -3.34 40.59
CA LEU A 32 -3.17 -4.73 41.03
C LEU A 32 -2.20 -4.90 42.21
N ILE A 33 -1.16 -4.09 42.32
CA ILE A 33 -0.19 -4.16 43.42
C ILE A 33 -0.69 -3.40 44.64
N GLN A 34 -1.18 -2.18 44.45
CA GLN A 34 -1.55 -1.26 45.52
C GLN A 34 -2.87 -1.67 46.20
N PHE A 35 -3.86 -2.11 45.42
CA PHE A 35 -5.19 -2.48 45.91
C PHE A 35 -5.38 -4.01 46.05
N ARG A 36 -4.27 -4.77 46.11
CA ARG A 36 -4.31 -6.20 46.37
C ARG A 36 -4.81 -6.49 47.79
N ARG A 37 -5.90 -7.25 47.91
CA ARG A 37 -6.44 -7.71 49.20
C ARG A 37 -5.43 -8.57 49.96
N ARG A 38 -5.20 -8.27 51.24
CA ARG A 38 -4.29 -9.02 52.11
C ARG A 38 -5.04 -10.10 52.91
N PRO A 39 -4.36 -11.18 53.33
CA PRO A 39 -4.97 -12.19 54.19
C PRO A 39 -5.48 -11.55 55.50
N GLY A 40 -6.75 -11.75 55.82
CA GLY A 40 -7.38 -11.22 57.04
C GLY A 40 -8.17 -9.92 56.86
N GLU A 41 -8.10 -9.25 55.71
CA GLU A 41 -8.96 -8.10 55.40
C GLU A 41 -10.36 -8.58 54.96
N SER A 42 -11.40 -8.19 55.70
CA SER A 42 -12.80 -8.56 55.44
C SER A 42 -13.72 -7.37 55.12
N GLY A 43 -13.21 -6.14 55.18
CA GLY A 43 -13.96 -4.95 54.82
C GLY A 43 -14.02 -4.75 53.31
N ASP A 44 -15.13 -4.17 52.85
CA ASP A 44 -15.20 -3.62 51.50
C ASP A 44 -14.38 -2.31 51.43
N GLY A 45 -13.87 -2.00 50.23
CA GLY A 45 -13.07 -0.79 50.00
C GLY A 45 -13.88 0.50 50.22
N ILE A 46 -13.26 1.66 50.02
CA ILE A 46 -14.00 2.93 50.04
C ILE A 46 -14.95 2.95 48.84
N ASP A 47 -16.23 3.24 49.09
CA ASP A 47 -17.25 3.39 48.06
C ASP A 47 -17.04 4.69 47.26
N LEU A 48 -16.29 4.58 46.16
CA LEU A 48 -16.05 5.68 45.22
C LEU A 48 -16.84 5.40 43.93
N GLU A 49 -17.87 6.19 43.65
CA GLU A 49 -18.77 5.96 42.52
C GLU A 49 -18.40 6.73 41.24
N GLY A 50 -17.58 7.79 41.32
CA GLY A 50 -17.21 8.54 40.12
C GLY A 50 -16.32 9.76 40.36
N ASN A 51 -15.84 10.32 39.24
CA ASN A 51 -15.07 11.55 39.22
C ASN A 51 -15.21 12.22 37.84
N ILE A 52 -16.11 13.20 37.75
CA ILE A 52 -16.42 13.92 36.50
C ILE A 52 -15.16 14.52 35.85
N SER A 53 -14.21 15.04 36.64
CA SER A 53 -12.97 15.60 36.09
C SER A 53 -12.13 14.54 35.39
N LEU A 54 -12.07 13.33 35.96
CA LEU A 54 -11.35 12.20 35.38
C LEU A 54 -12.11 11.66 34.15
N GLU A 55 -13.44 11.63 34.21
CA GLU A 55 -14.34 11.26 33.10
C GLU A 55 -14.14 12.12 31.87
N ILE A 56 -14.10 13.44 32.06
CA ILE A 56 -13.81 14.41 31.00
C ILE A 56 -12.40 14.17 30.45
N PHE A 57 -11.41 13.96 31.32
CA PHE A 57 -10.02 13.76 30.92
C PHE A 57 -9.84 12.52 30.04
N TRP A 58 -10.33 11.34 30.47
CA TRP A 58 -10.16 10.11 29.68
C TRP A 58 -11.05 10.05 28.44
N THR A 59 -12.02 10.95 28.30
CA THR A 59 -12.83 11.07 27.08
C THR A 59 -12.19 12.03 26.09
N ALA A 60 -11.69 13.18 26.58
CA ALA A 60 -11.06 14.20 25.77
C ALA A 60 -9.73 13.71 25.16
N VAL A 61 -8.89 13.01 25.94
CA VAL A 61 -7.57 12.57 25.45
C VAL A 61 -7.69 11.63 24.23
N PRO A 62 -8.46 10.53 24.26
CA PRO A 62 -8.65 9.68 23.08
C PRO A 62 -9.30 10.41 21.90
N ALA A 63 -10.27 11.30 22.15
CA ALA A 63 -10.91 12.05 21.09
C ALA A 63 -9.91 12.95 20.34
N ILE A 64 -9.03 13.65 21.07
CA ILE A 64 -7.96 14.47 20.48
C ILE A 64 -6.96 13.62 19.72
N VAL A 65 -6.55 12.47 20.29
CA VAL A 65 -5.60 11.56 19.64
C VAL A 65 -6.16 11.02 18.32
N VAL A 66 -7.42 10.59 18.31
CA VAL A 66 -8.09 10.10 17.09
C VAL A 66 -8.23 11.20 16.04
N LEU A 67 -8.61 12.41 16.44
CA LEU A 67 -8.71 13.55 15.53
C LEU A 67 -7.35 13.88 14.90
N PHE A 68 -6.29 13.94 15.71
CA PHE A 68 -4.93 14.17 15.23
C PHE A 68 -4.47 13.07 14.26
N VAL A 69 -4.63 11.80 14.63
CA VAL A 69 -4.25 10.66 13.78
C VAL A 69 -5.03 10.67 12.47
N GLY A 70 -6.33 11.01 12.49
CA GLY A 70 -7.16 11.10 11.29
C GLY A 70 -6.66 12.17 10.32
N LEU A 71 -6.39 13.38 10.81
CA LEU A 71 -5.88 14.47 9.98
C LEU A 71 -4.48 14.17 9.42
N TYR A 72 -3.60 13.61 10.24
CA TYR A 72 -2.26 13.23 9.83
C TYR A 72 -2.27 12.08 8.80
N SER A 73 -3.14 11.09 8.99
CA SER A 73 -3.32 9.99 8.04
C SER A 73 -3.83 10.49 6.69
N TYR A 74 -4.73 11.48 6.68
CA TYR A 74 -5.23 12.09 5.46
C TYR A 74 -4.14 12.88 4.69
N ASP A 75 -3.32 13.65 5.39
CA ASP A 75 -2.17 14.35 4.77
C ASP A 75 -1.17 13.36 4.14
N ILE A 76 -0.85 12.25 4.83
CA ILE A 76 -0.02 11.18 4.28
C ILE A 76 -0.69 10.52 3.07
N TYR A 77 -1.99 10.26 3.16
CA TYR A 77 -2.78 9.69 2.07
C TYR A 77 -2.70 10.52 0.78
N ASP A 78 -2.85 11.84 0.89
CA ASP A 78 -2.77 12.77 -0.25
C ASP A 78 -1.36 12.78 -0.87
N ARG A 79 -0.31 12.81 -0.04
CA ARG A 79 1.09 12.73 -0.49
C ARG A 79 1.43 11.44 -1.23
N MET A 80 0.70 10.35 -0.97
CA MET A 80 0.88 9.07 -1.64
C MET A 80 0.13 8.95 -2.97
N GLY A 81 -0.62 9.98 -3.36
CA GLY A 81 -1.34 10.06 -4.63
C GLY A 81 -2.85 10.06 -4.51
N GLY A 82 -3.41 9.98 -3.29
CA GLY A 82 -4.85 10.11 -3.04
C GLY A 82 -5.74 9.04 -3.70
N MET A 83 -7.07 9.24 -3.62
CA MET A 83 -8.03 8.47 -4.42
C MET A 83 -8.15 9.19 -5.75
N GLN A 84 -8.06 8.46 -6.86
CA GLN A 84 -8.59 9.01 -8.11
C GLN A 84 -10.11 9.19 -7.96
N PRO A 85 -10.68 10.31 -8.44
CA PRO A 85 -12.11 10.35 -8.65
C PRO A 85 -12.45 9.24 -9.65
N LEU A 86 -13.20 8.23 -9.19
CA LEU A 86 -13.89 7.30 -10.09
C LEU A 86 -14.71 8.18 -11.03
N MET A 87 -14.26 8.33 -12.29
CA MET A 87 -15.05 9.03 -13.30
C MET A 87 -16.30 8.20 -13.58
N HIS A 88 -17.33 8.41 -12.78
CA HIS A 88 -18.71 8.19 -13.20
C HIS A 88 -19.08 9.38 -14.08
N ASP A 89 -18.66 9.30 -15.34
CA ASP A 89 -19.26 10.14 -16.35
C ASP A 89 -20.72 9.70 -16.53
N HIS A 90 -21.63 10.54 -16.04
CA HIS A 90 -23.07 10.45 -16.33
C HIS A 90 -23.41 11.11 -17.68
N SER A 91 -22.42 11.58 -18.44
CA SER A 91 -22.61 12.07 -19.80
C SER A 91 -22.59 10.89 -20.78
N GLY A 92 -23.69 10.71 -21.50
CA GLY A 92 -23.87 9.66 -22.50
C GLY A 92 -23.10 9.92 -23.79
N GLN A 93 -21.78 10.11 -23.71
CA GLN A 93 -20.91 10.21 -24.88
C GLN A 93 -20.14 8.90 -25.02
N MET A 94 -20.49 8.11 -26.05
CA MET A 94 -19.70 6.95 -26.47
C MET A 94 -18.36 7.45 -27.02
N ASP A 95 -17.35 7.58 -26.16
CA ASP A 95 -15.97 7.65 -26.61
C ASP A 95 -15.39 6.22 -26.66
N ASN A 96 -15.02 5.81 -27.86
CA ASN A 96 -14.48 4.49 -28.14
C ASN A 96 -12.97 4.50 -27.83
N GLN A 97 -12.52 3.47 -27.10
CA GLN A 97 -11.13 2.98 -27.00
C GLN A 97 -10.22 3.42 -25.84
N ALA A 98 -10.67 4.20 -24.84
CA ALA A 98 -9.91 4.32 -23.59
C ALA A 98 -10.46 3.33 -22.54
N GLU A 99 -9.73 2.26 -22.25
CA GLU A 99 -10.09 1.27 -21.24
C GLU A 99 -10.29 1.95 -19.87
N ARG A 100 -11.44 1.75 -19.23
CA ARG A 100 -11.75 2.38 -17.95
C ARG A 100 -10.84 1.82 -16.86
N VAL A 101 -9.88 2.62 -16.40
CA VAL A 101 -9.06 2.30 -15.23
C VAL A 101 -9.88 2.55 -13.97
N TRP A 102 -10.10 1.51 -13.17
CA TRP A 102 -11.00 1.55 -12.02
C TRP A 102 -10.37 2.20 -10.78
N GLY A 103 -9.05 2.34 -10.74
CA GLY A 103 -8.33 2.99 -9.65
C GLY A 103 -6.85 2.69 -9.66
N GLY A 104 -6.09 3.45 -8.88
CA GLY A 104 -4.65 3.32 -8.85
C GLY A 104 -3.94 4.23 -7.86
N ILE A 105 -2.82 3.76 -7.32
CA ILE A 105 -1.93 4.58 -6.49
C ILE A 105 -1.05 5.41 -7.43
N GLY A 106 -1.05 6.73 -7.26
CA GLY A 106 -0.05 7.63 -7.83
C GLY A 106 -0.28 8.12 -9.27
N SER A 107 -1.47 8.00 -9.86
CA SER A 107 -1.75 8.68 -11.14
C SER A 107 -2.47 10.01 -10.90
N GLY A 108 -1.75 11.11 -11.09
CA GLY A 108 -2.33 12.45 -11.14
C GLY A 108 -3.37 12.58 -12.28
N PRO A 109 -4.13 13.70 -12.33
CA PRO A 109 -5.22 13.86 -13.30
C PRO A 109 -4.75 13.67 -14.73
N ILE A 110 -5.54 12.93 -15.52
CA ILE A 110 -5.33 12.66 -16.97
C ILE A 110 -5.17 13.98 -17.76
N GLU A 111 -5.71 15.11 -17.29
CA GLU A 111 -5.52 16.40 -17.96
C GLU A 111 -4.09 16.98 -17.86
N SER A 112 -3.23 16.41 -17.00
CA SER A 112 -1.80 16.75 -16.93
C SER A 112 -0.88 15.76 -17.66
N SER A 113 -1.47 14.73 -18.31
CA SER A 113 -0.73 13.55 -18.77
C SER A 113 -0.18 13.64 -20.19
N SER A 114 -0.29 14.76 -20.91
CA SER A 114 0.27 14.84 -22.28
C SER A 114 1.80 15.01 -22.29
N GLU A 115 2.40 15.63 -21.26
CA GLU A 115 3.87 15.77 -21.18
C GLU A 115 4.53 14.75 -20.24
N LYS A 116 3.89 14.37 -19.12
CA LYS A 116 4.45 13.38 -18.17
C LYS A 116 4.43 11.94 -18.68
N ASN A 117 3.55 11.56 -19.61
CA ASN A 117 3.52 10.21 -20.21
C ASN A 117 4.80 9.86 -20.99
N SER A 118 5.63 10.86 -21.35
CA SER A 118 6.90 10.61 -22.05
C SER A 118 8.01 10.05 -21.15
N LEU A 119 7.87 10.14 -19.82
CA LEU A 119 8.90 9.77 -18.85
C LEU A 119 8.63 8.44 -18.14
N SER A 120 7.38 8.08 -17.91
CA SER A 120 7.01 6.84 -17.24
C SER A 120 7.27 5.62 -18.13
N LEU A 121 7.76 4.52 -17.55
CA LEU A 121 7.91 3.23 -18.23
C LEU A 121 6.59 2.45 -18.14
N PRO A 122 5.82 2.28 -19.24
CA PRO A 122 4.59 1.51 -19.23
C PRO A 122 4.89 0.01 -19.24
N ILE A 123 4.28 -0.72 -18.32
CA ILE A 123 4.37 -2.19 -18.23
C ILE A 123 2.97 -2.73 -17.98
N GLU A 124 2.62 -3.82 -18.65
CA GLU A 124 1.35 -4.53 -18.44
C GLU A 124 1.60 -5.76 -17.56
N LEU A 125 0.86 -5.87 -16.46
CA LEU A 125 0.84 -7.05 -15.60
C LEU A 125 -0.44 -7.86 -15.86
N THR A 126 -0.26 -9.13 -16.16
CA THR A 126 -1.34 -10.12 -16.14
C THR A 126 -1.17 -11.03 -14.94
N ALA A 127 -2.18 -11.07 -14.06
CA ALA A 127 -2.27 -12.02 -12.97
C ALA A 127 -3.15 -13.21 -13.35
N MET A 128 -2.70 -14.42 -12.99
CA MET A 128 -3.46 -15.67 -13.13
C MET A 128 -3.00 -16.67 -12.07
N GLN A 129 -3.76 -17.74 -11.83
CA GLN A 129 -3.36 -18.86 -10.99
C GLN A 129 -2.18 -19.60 -11.64
N PHE A 130 -0.95 -19.58 -11.12
CA PHE A 130 -0.43 -18.87 -9.96
C PHE A 130 0.85 -18.10 -10.33
N ALA A 131 0.72 -17.14 -11.24
CA ALA A 131 1.81 -16.40 -11.85
C ALA A 131 1.47 -14.92 -12.05
N PHE A 132 2.50 -14.09 -11.94
CA PHE A 132 2.51 -12.72 -12.44
C PHE A 132 3.31 -12.69 -13.73
N ILE A 133 2.70 -12.24 -14.82
CA ILE A 133 3.34 -12.14 -16.13
C ILE A 133 3.43 -10.67 -16.51
N PHE A 134 4.63 -10.22 -16.86
CA PHE A 134 4.93 -8.85 -17.23
C PHE A 134 5.14 -8.75 -18.73
N HIS A 135 4.40 -7.88 -19.38
CA HIS A 135 4.53 -7.55 -20.78
C HIS A 135 5.08 -6.13 -20.92
N TYR A 136 6.17 -6.01 -21.68
CA TYR A 136 6.80 -4.74 -22.03
C TYR A 136 6.41 -4.43 -23.48
N PRO A 137 5.47 -3.48 -23.71
CA PRO A 137 4.99 -3.19 -25.07
C PRO A 137 6.11 -2.73 -25.99
N LYS A 138 7.08 -1.99 -25.43
CA LYS A 138 8.30 -1.63 -26.14
C LYS A 138 9.24 -2.84 -26.21
N GLY A 139 9.34 -3.46 -27.39
CA GLY A 139 10.17 -4.64 -27.63
C GLY A 139 9.43 -5.97 -27.54
N ASP A 140 8.12 -5.96 -27.26
CA ASP A 140 7.24 -7.15 -27.19
C ASP A 140 7.83 -8.27 -26.32
N ILE A 141 8.25 -7.90 -25.10
CA ILE A 141 8.92 -8.81 -24.15
C ILE A 141 7.89 -9.34 -23.16
N ILE A 142 7.87 -10.66 -22.97
CA ILE A 142 7.05 -11.33 -21.95
C ILE A 142 8.00 -11.95 -20.92
N SER A 143 7.85 -11.56 -19.66
CA SER A 143 8.73 -11.96 -18.56
C SER A 143 7.94 -12.49 -17.36
N GLY A 144 8.53 -13.44 -16.64
CA GLY A 144 8.06 -13.90 -15.33
C GLY A 144 8.61 -13.08 -14.16
N GLU A 145 9.54 -12.16 -14.43
CA GLU A 145 10.15 -11.23 -13.47
C GLU A 145 10.00 -9.78 -13.95
N LEU A 146 9.80 -8.86 -13.01
CA LEU A 146 9.60 -7.44 -13.31
C LEU A 146 10.94 -6.69 -13.25
N HIS A 147 11.56 -6.47 -14.39
CA HIS A 147 12.70 -5.56 -14.55
C HIS A 147 12.25 -4.11 -14.66
N VAL A 148 12.87 -3.23 -13.88
CA VAL A 148 12.60 -1.78 -13.87
C VAL A 148 13.88 -1.00 -13.55
N PRO A 149 14.13 0.16 -14.18
CA PRO A 149 15.31 0.96 -13.86
C PRO A 149 15.12 1.80 -12.60
N VAL A 150 16.18 1.94 -11.81
CA VAL A 150 16.21 2.81 -10.63
C VAL A 150 15.99 4.28 -11.01
N GLY A 151 15.24 5.01 -10.19
CA GLY A 151 15.01 6.45 -10.35
C GLY A 151 13.99 6.82 -11.43
N ARG A 152 13.51 5.87 -12.23
CA ARG A 152 12.47 6.09 -13.25
C ARG A 152 11.09 5.73 -12.74
N GLU A 153 10.10 6.55 -13.07
CA GLU A 153 8.70 6.22 -12.77
C GLU A 153 8.23 5.07 -13.66
N VAL A 154 7.58 4.08 -13.03
CA VAL A 154 6.98 2.92 -13.67
C VAL A 154 5.48 3.05 -13.55
N SER A 155 4.77 2.80 -14.66
CA SER A 155 3.31 2.71 -14.68
C SER A 155 2.92 1.29 -15.01
N LEU A 156 2.43 0.57 -14.01
CA LEU A 156 2.06 -0.83 -14.12
C LEU A 156 0.53 -0.94 -14.28
N LYS A 157 0.08 -1.23 -15.50
CA LYS A 157 -1.33 -1.52 -15.78
C LYS A 157 -1.60 -2.98 -15.49
N MET A 158 -2.54 -3.27 -14.60
CA MET A 158 -2.73 -4.61 -14.05
C MET A 158 -4.12 -5.15 -14.35
N GLU A 159 -4.18 -6.39 -14.81
CA GLU A 159 -5.41 -7.12 -15.12
C GLU A 159 -5.31 -8.56 -14.59
N SER A 160 -6.42 -9.13 -14.14
CA SER A 160 -6.52 -10.56 -13.80
C SER A 160 -7.32 -11.30 -14.85
N LYS A 161 -6.89 -12.52 -15.19
CA LYS A 161 -7.58 -13.41 -16.15
C LYS A 161 -8.50 -14.44 -15.50
N ASP A 162 -8.52 -14.55 -14.18
CA ASP A 162 -9.31 -15.57 -13.48
C ASP A 162 -9.98 -15.05 -12.18
N VAL A 163 -9.28 -15.04 -11.06
CA VAL A 163 -9.77 -14.67 -9.73
C VAL A 163 -9.11 -13.38 -9.26
N ILE A 164 -9.51 -12.86 -8.11
CA ILE A 164 -8.84 -11.70 -7.52
C ILE A 164 -7.44 -12.13 -7.06
N HIS A 165 -6.44 -11.34 -7.41
CA HIS A 165 -5.08 -11.42 -6.88
C HIS A 165 -4.72 -10.09 -6.21
N ALA A 166 -3.58 -10.03 -5.53
CA ALA A 166 -3.02 -8.75 -5.10
C ALA A 166 -1.52 -8.75 -5.35
N PHE A 167 -1.07 -7.80 -6.17
CA PHE A 167 0.34 -7.55 -6.42
C PHE A 167 0.92 -6.84 -5.19
N TRP A 168 1.87 -7.47 -4.51
CA TRP A 168 2.53 -6.89 -3.34
C TRP A 168 4.03 -7.00 -3.41
N VAL A 169 4.71 -5.85 -3.26
CA VAL A 169 6.15 -5.77 -3.00
C VAL A 169 6.34 -5.26 -1.56
N PRO A 170 6.61 -6.14 -0.57
CA PRO A 170 6.64 -5.77 0.84
C PRO A 170 7.60 -4.63 1.17
N GLN A 171 8.80 -4.65 0.59
CA GLN A 171 9.83 -3.65 0.81
C GLN A 171 9.38 -2.28 0.31
N PHE A 172 8.48 -2.24 -0.67
CA PHE A 172 7.97 -1.02 -1.25
C PHE A 172 6.77 -0.46 -0.46
N ARG A 173 6.23 -1.23 0.51
CA ARG A 173 4.92 -1.01 1.15
C ARG A 173 3.81 -0.75 0.10
N LEU A 174 3.92 -1.41 -1.04
CA LEU A 174 3.06 -1.18 -2.19
C LEU A 174 2.27 -2.45 -2.49
N LYS A 175 0.97 -2.42 -2.21
CA LYS A 175 0.01 -3.49 -2.51
C LYS A 175 -1.13 -2.91 -3.33
N GLN A 176 -1.50 -3.58 -4.41
CA GLN A 176 -2.69 -3.25 -5.18
C GLN A 176 -3.38 -4.53 -5.63
N ASP A 177 -4.70 -4.56 -5.45
CA ASP A 177 -5.52 -5.70 -5.85
C ASP A 177 -5.69 -5.68 -7.38
N VAL A 178 -5.65 -6.87 -7.97
CA VAL A 178 -5.78 -7.11 -9.40
C VAL A 178 -7.07 -7.90 -9.62
N ILE A 179 -8.11 -7.22 -10.07
CA ILE A 179 -9.49 -7.72 -10.08
C ILE A 179 -9.91 -8.05 -11.52
N PRO A 180 -10.48 -9.24 -11.80
CA PRO A 180 -10.98 -9.58 -13.12
C PRO A 180 -12.00 -8.57 -13.65
N GLY A 181 -11.79 -8.08 -14.87
CA GLY A 181 -12.68 -7.10 -15.51
C GLY A 181 -12.60 -5.67 -14.95
N GLN A 182 -11.68 -5.40 -14.01
CA GLN A 182 -11.43 -4.08 -13.44
C GLN A 182 -9.93 -3.77 -13.51
N PRO A 183 -9.42 -3.30 -14.67
CA PRO A 183 -8.01 -2.96 -14.79
C PRO A 183 -7.66 -1.79 -13.86
N THR A 184 -6.52 -1.92 -13.19
CA THR A 184 -5.99 -0.90 -12.27
C THR A 184 -4.62 -0.44 -12.73
N ILE A 185 -4.21 0.76 -12.31
CA ILE A 185 -2.86 1.26 -12.59
C ILE A 185 -2.10 1.46 -11.27
N LEU A 186 -0.86 1.02 -11.23
CA LEU A 186 0.02 1.22 -10.09
C LEU A 186 1.26 1.98 -10.53
N ASN A 187 1.40 3.21 -10.04
CA ASN A 187 2.57 4.03 -10.32
C ASN A 187 3.55 3.98 -9.16
N PHE A 188 4.83 3.77 -9.46
CA PHE A 188 5.89 3.82 -8.46
C PHE A 188 7.23 4.18 -9.09
N THR A 189 8.11 4.79 -8.28
CA THR A 189 9.50 5.07 -8.65
C THR A 189 10.42 4.29 -7.71
N PRO A 190 11.13 3.25 -8.19
CA PRO A 190 12.16 2.55 -7.42
C PRO A 190 13.30 3.52 -7.06
N THR A 191 13.78 3.48 -5.81
CA THR A 191 14.85 4.38 -5.33
C THR A 191 16.13 3.65 -4.96
N LYS A 192 16.14 2.31 -5.04
CA LYS A 192 17.28 1.48 -4.66
C LYS A 192 17.33 0.26 -5.56
N ALA A 193 18.46 0.06 -6.24
CA ALA A 193 18.72 -1.13 -7.03
C ALA A 193 18.77 -2.40 -6.16
N GLY A 194 18.39 -3.53 -6.75
CA GLY A 194 18.36 -4.83 -6.10
C GLY A 194 17.16 -5.69 -6.48
N ASN A 195 17.12 -6.91 -5.95
CA ASN A 195 16.05 -7.87 -6.17
C ASN A 195 15.10 -7.89 -4.95
N PHE A 196 13.81 -7.71 -5.19
CA PHE A 196 12.78 -7.72 -4.15
C PHE A 196 11.65 -8.68 -4.52
N PRO A 197 11.17 -9.49 -3.56
CA PRO A 197 10.11 -10.45 -3.82
C PRO A 197 8.78 -9.74 -4.12
N ILE A 198 8.11 -10.24 -5.15
CA ILE A 198 6.69 -10.02 -5.40
C ILE A 198 5.95 -11.23 -4.84
N VAL A 199 4.89 -10.97 -4.08
CA VAL A 199 4.03 -12.01 -3.53
C VAL A 199 2.58 -11.71 -3.83
N CYS A 200 1.78 -12.75 -4.07
CA CYS A 200 0.33 -12.59 -4.06
C CYS A 200 -0.16 -12.38 -2.62
N ALA A 201 -0.92 -11.30 -2.40
CA ALA A 201 -1.45 -10.93 -1.08
C ALA A 201 -2.97 -11.08 -0.96
N GLU A 202 -3.60 -11.77 -1.92
CA GLU A 202 -5.04 -12.10 -1.90
C GLU A 202 -5.19 -13.60 -2.15
N LEU A 203 -6.02 -14.29 -1.35
CA LEU A 203 -6.15 -15.75 -1.42
C LEU A 203 -6.73 -16.18 -2.77
N CYS A 204 -5.85 -16.63 -3.66
CA CYS A 204 -6.20 -16.90 -5.06
C CYS A 204 -6.33 -18.39 -5.40
N GLY A 205 -6.26 -19.32 -4.43
CA GLY A 205 -6.48 -20.76 -4.66
C GLY A 205 -5.47 -21.69 -3.98
N PRO A 206 -5.47 -23.00 -4.29
CA PRO A 206 -4.68 -24.02 -3.58
C PRO A 206 -3.16 -23.80 -3.57
N TYR A 207 -2.61 -23.12 -4.58
CA TYR A 207 -1.18 -22.82 -4.68
C TYR A 207 -0.87 -21.33 -4.44
N HIS A 208 -1.77 -20.60 -3.77
CA HIS A 208 -1.60 -19.18 -3.43
C HIS A 208 -0.24 -18.90 -2.75
N GLY A 209 0.18 -19.74 -1.81
CA GLY A 209 1.48 -19.59 -1.13
C GLY A 209 2.70 -19.72 -2.06
N GLY A 210 2.55 -20.33 -3.23
CA GLY A 210 3.59 -20.45 -4.25
C GLY A 210 3.56 -19.34 -5.30
N MET A 211 2.55 -18.47 -5.30
CA MET A 211 2.42 -17.38 -6.27
C MET A 211 3.38 -16.24 -5.94
N ARG A 212 4.61 -16.35 -6.47
CA ARG A 212 5.72 -15.44 -6.21
C ARG A 212 6.44 -15.08 -7.51
N SER A 213 7.04 -13.90 -7.54
CA SER A 213 7.92 -13.41 -8.61
C SER A 213 8.95 -12.47 -7.96
N ASN A 214 9.77 -11.78 -8.74
CA ASN A 214 10.71 -10.78 -8.27
C ASN A 214 10.55 -9.49 -9.08
N VAL A 215 10.68 -8.36 -8.40
CA VAL A 215 11.03 -7.09 -9.05
C VAL A 215 12.53 -6.92 -8.97
N ILE A 216 13.16 -6.80 -10.12
CA ILE A 216 14.58 -6.56 -10.29
C ILE A 216 14.72 -5.09 -10.63
N VAL A 217 15.23 -4.33 -9.68
CA VAL A 217 15.51 -2.90 -9.86
C VAL A 217 16.94 -2.80 -10.37
N ASP A 218 17.04 -2.58 -11.68
CA ASP A 218 18.29 -2.50 -12.43
C ASP A 218 18.87 -1.08 -12.41
N GLU A 219 20.17 -0.96 -12.58
CA GLU A 219 20.76 0.29 -13.05
C GLU A 219 20.32 0.55 -14.49
N GLN A 220 20.31 1.82 -14.93
CA GLN A 220 19.76 2.18 -16.24
C GLN A 220 20.46 1.44 -17.40
N GLU A 221 21.77 1.26 -17.33
CA GLU A 221 22.57 0.55 -18.35
C GLU A 221 22.24 -0.95 -18.40
N ASP A 222 22.04 -1.58 -17.24
CA ASP A 222 21.70 -3.00 -17.12
C ASP A 222 20.29 -3.25 -17.67
N PHE A 223 19.34 -2.36 -17.33
CA PHE A 223 17.98 -2.41 -17.86
C PHE A 223 17.95 -2.28 -19.39
N ASP A 224 18.71 -1.33 -19.94
CA ASP A 224 18.78 -1.12 -21.39
C ASP A 224 19.42 -2.31 -22.11
N THR A 225 20.38 -2.99 -21.47
CA THR A 225 21.00 -4.21 -21.97
C THR A 225 19.99 -5.36 -21.98
N TRP A 226 19.31 -5.59 -20.84
CA TRP A 226 18.27 -6.59 -20.71
C TRP A 226 17.15 -6.40 -21.75
N LEU A 227 16.71 -5.15 -21.96
CA LEU A 227 15.67 -4.82 -22.93
C LEU A 227 16.10 -5.15 -24.36
N LYS A 228 17.36 -4.88 -24.74
CA LYS A 228 17.89 -5.23 -26.07
C LYS A 228 17.94 -6.73 -26.27
N GLU A 229 18.49 -7.47 -25.30
CA GLU A 229 18.68 -8.92 -25.39
C GLU A 229 17.36 -9.70 -25.47
N ASN A 230 16.30 -9.19 -24.84
CA ASN A 230 15.01 -9.87 -24.77
C ASN A 230 13.97 -9.33 -25.76
N SER A 231 14.26 -8.23 -26.47
CA SER A 231 13.35 -7.65 -27.46
C SER A 231 13.28 -8.48 -28.74
N LYS A 232 12.05 -8.67 -29.25
CA LYS A 232 11.82 -9.41 -30.51
C LYS A 232 12.23 -8.63 -31.76
N GLU A 233 12.47 -7.32 -31.66
CA GLU A 233 12.88 -6.45 -32.77
C GLU A 233 14.40 -6.47 -33.06
N SER A 234 15.13 -7.48 -32.61
CA SER A 234 16.56 -7.66 -32.91
C SER A 234 16.78 -8.51 -34.18
N ILE A 235 16.33 -8.02 -35.34
CA ILE A 235 16.85 -8.39 -36.69
C ILE A 235 16.98 -7.14 -37.55
#